data_AF-A0A2E5RJG0-F1
#
_entry.id   AF-A0A2E5RJG0-F1
#
_cell.length_a   1.000
_cell.length_b   1.000
_cell.length_c   1.000
_cell.angle_alpha   90.00
_cell.angle_beta   90.00
_cell.angle_gamma   90.00
#
_symmetry.space_group_name_H-M   'P 1'
#
loop_
_entity.id
_entity.type
_entity.pdbx_description
1 polymer ?
#
loop_
_entity_poly.entity_id
_entity_poly.type
_entity_poly.pdbx_seq_one_letter_code
_entity_poly.pdbx_strand_id
1 'polypeptide(L)'
;METKEEIANKFVKSYGEVLPGFIFGHKFVKDYTFKYYYDFVFHKLDGSSSKEPPISGGAVGFTIDKKTFQTEVLSHGELGKLDTEEQEINETYDNLLSVKNGSGSLSWLKTKFNLDSKSLLEIKKKIIKQTWIKVK
;
A
#
# COMPACT_ATOMS: atom_id res chain seq x y z
N MET A 1 12.67 14.29 11.60
CA MET A 1 11.58 13.38 11.20
C MET A 1 12.25 12.20 10.54
N GLU A 2 11.96 10.98 10.95
CA GLU A 2 12.59 9.79 10.37
C GLU A 2 12.07 9.54 8.95
N THR A 3 12.97 9.11 8.07
CA THR A 3 12.66 8.67 6.72
C THR A 3 12.05 7.27 6.74
N LYS A 4 11.32 6.90 5.67
CA LYS A 4 10.76 5.54 5.54
C LYS A 4 11.87 4.47 5.53
N GLU A 5 13.03 4.78 4.97
CA GLU A 5 14.21 3.91 4.97
C GLU A 5 14.81 3.75 6.38
N GLU A 6 14.86 4.81 7.18
CA GLU A 6 15.30 4.72 8.58
C GLU A 6 14.36 3.86 9.42
N ILE A 7 13.04 4.03 9.24
CA ILE A 7 12.02 3.22 9.92
C ILE A 7 12.14 1.75 9.51
N ALA A 8 12.24 1.46 8.20
CA ALA A 8 12.42 0.11 7.69
C ALA A 8 13.70 -0.55 8.25
N ASN A 9 14.81 0.18 8.27
CA ASN A 9 16.07 -0.29 8.83
C ASN A 9 15.97 -0.59 10.34
N LYS A 10 15.34 0.29 11.12
CA LYS A 10 15.13 0.06 12.55
C LYS A 10 14.24 -1.16 12.80
N PHE A 11 13.18 -1.31 12.00
CA PHE A 11 12.25 -2.41 12.11
C PHE A 11 12.94 -3.76 11.89
N VAL A 12 13.64 -3.96 10.76
CA VAL A 12 14.32 -5.24 10.50
C VAL A 12 15.44 -5.53 11.49
N LYS A 13 16.17 -4.51 11.95
CA LYS A 13 17.23 -4.67 12.97
C LYS A 13 16.68 -5.08 14.33
N SER A 14 15.43 -4.73 14.65
CA SER A 14 14.81 -5.08 15.93
C SER A 14 14.63 -6.58 16.14
N TYR A 15 14.59 -7.37 15.06
CA TYR A 15 14.51 -8.82 15.11
C TYR A 15 15.83 -9.50 15.47
N GLY A 16 16.96 -8.80 15.32
CA GLY A 16 18.29 -9.36 15.55
C GLY A 16 18.59 -10.53 14.60
N GLU A 17 19.14 -11.61 15.17
CA GLU A 17 19.41 -12.85 14.45
C GLU A 17 18.13 -13.69 14.35
N VAL A 18 17.75 -14.05 13.12
CA VAL A 18 16.47 -14.72 12.82
C VAL A 18 16.65 -16.20 12.53
N LEU A 19 17.84 -16.58 12.09
CA LEU A 19 18.33 -17.95 11.93
C LEU A 19 19.84 -17.95 12.21
N PRO A 20 20.44 -19.08 12.59
CA PRO A 20 21.88 -19.16 12.84
C PRO A 20 22.72 -18.58 11.69
N GLY A 21 23.38 -17.45 11.95
CA GLY A 21 24.22 -16.72 10.99
C GLY A 21 23.47 -15.74 10.07
N PHE A 22 22.17 -15.52 10.25
CA PHE A 22 21.34 -14.67 9.38
C PHE A 22 20.51 -13.62 10.13
N ILE A 23 20.37 -12.47 9.49
CA ILE A 23 19.55 -11.33 9.93
C ILE A 23 18.58 -10.94 8.81
N PHE A 24 17.50 -10.25 9.18
CA PHE A 24 16.65 -9.59 8.18
C PHE A 24 17.29 -8.29 7.68
N GLY A 25 17.21 -8.11 6.37
CA GLY A 25 17.19 -6.83 5.68
C GLY A 25 15.84 -6.58 5.05
N HIS A 26 15.77 -5.52 4.24
CA HIS A 26 14.56 -5.17 3.50
C HIS A 26 14.91 -4.71 2.09
N LYS A 27 13.92 -4.81 1.21
CA LYS A 27 13.96 -4.23 -0.12
C LYS A 27 12.66 -3.48 -0.35
N PHE A 28 12.73 -2.20 -0.68
CA PHE A 28 11.55 -1.46 -1.10
C PHE A 28 11.01 -2.04 -2.40
N VAL A 29 9.71 -2.34 -2.43
CA VAL A 29 9.07 -2.97 -3.59
C VAL A 29 8.00 -2.07 -4.18
N LYS A 30 7.10 -1.56 -3.33
CA LYS A 30 5.90 -0.88 -3.83
C LYS A 30 5.49 0.30 -2.95
N ASP A 31 5.04 1.35 -3.62
CA ASP A 31 4.40 2.53 -3.02
C ASP A 31 2.89 2.36 -3.18
N TYR A 32 2.17 2.12 -2.09
CA TYR A 32 0.70 2.09 -2.06
C TYR A 32 0.19 3.45 -1.61
N THR A 33 -1.05 3.80 -1.94
CA THR A 33 -1.67 5.08 -1.61
C THR A 33 -1.44 5.47 -0.13
N PHE A 34 -1.62 4.53 0.79
CA PHE A 34 -1.50 4.78 2.24
C PHE A 34 -0.30 4.13 2.92
N LYS A 35 0.43 3.23 2.24
CA LYS A 35 1.49 2.42 2.86
C LYS A 35 2.71 2.29 1.94
N TYR A 36 3.91 2.18 2.51
CA TYR A 36 5.09 1.72 1.79
C TYR A 36 5.26 0.23 2.04
N TYR A 37 5.56 -0.57 1.02
CA TYR A 37 5.76 -2.02 1.15
C TYR A 37 7.20 -2.43 0.85
N TYR A 38 7.71 -3.32 1.70
CA TYR A 38 9.05 -3.87 1.66
C TYR A 38 9.00 -5.40 1.76
N ASP A 39 9.76 -6.08 0.91
CA ASP A 39 10.06 -7.50 1.09
C ASP A 39 11.10 -7.68 2.20
N PHE A 40 10.98 -8.75 2.97
CA PHE A 40 12.10 -9.21 3.79
C PHE A 40 13.18 -9.83 2.91
N VAL A 41 14.44 -9.51 3.22
CA VAL A 41 15.62 -10.12 2.57
C VAL A 41 16.49 -10.73 3.64
N PHE A 42 17.16 -11.85 3.35
CA PHE A 42 18.12 -12.44 4.29
C PHE A 42 19.53 -11.97 3.98
N HIS A 43 20.20 -11.44 5.00
CA HIS A 43 21.63 -11.19 4.98
C HIS A 43 22.32 -12.12 5.96
N LYS A 44 23.55 -12.51 5.65
CA LYS A 44 24.45 -13.13 6.63
C LYS A 44 24.93 -12.08 7.62
N LEU A 45 25.42 -12.51 8.78
CA LEU A 45 26.01 -11.62 9.80
C LEU A 45 27.19 -10.77 9.27
N ASP A 46 27.88 -11.24 8.23
CA ASP A 46 28.95 -10.50 7.55
C ASP A 46 28.44 -9.41 6.59
N GLY A 47 27.12 -9.24 6.47
CA GLY A 47 26.47 -8.25 5.61
C GLY A 47 26.29 -8.69 4.16
N SER A 48 26.76 -9.89 3.78
CA SER A 48 26.54 -10.42 2.43
C SER A 48 25.11 -10.94 2.26
N SER A 49 24.52 -10.73 1.08
CA SER A 49 23.21 -11.30 0.74
C SER A 49 23.34 -12.81 0.48
N SER A 50 22.40 -13.61 1.00
CA SER A 50 22.31 -15.01 0.61
C SER A 50 21.78 -15.12 -0.83
N LYS A 51 22.38 -15.97 -1.68
CA LYS A 51 21.88 -16.23 -3.04
C LYS A 51 20.53 -16.95 -3.02
N GLU A 52 20.31 -17.79 -2.01
CA GLU A 52 19.03 -18.43 -1.76
C GLU A 52 18.64 -18.12 -0.31
N PRO A 53 17.56 -17.37 -0.08
CA PRO A 53 17.07 -17.18 1.27
C PRO A 53 16.63 -18.54 1.82
N PRO A 54 16.89 -18.85 3.10
CA PRO A 54 16.28 -20.01 3.73
C PRO A 54 14.76 -19.91 3.58
N ILE A 55 14.11 -21.03 3.24
CA ILE A 55 12.65 -21.07 3.07
C ILE A 55 12.02 -20.85 4.45
N SER A 56 11.65 -19.60 4.73
CA SER A 56 10.97 -19.18 5.95
C SER A 56 9.50 -18.95 5.60
N GLY A 57 8.66 -19.93 5.91
CA GLY A 57 7.21 -19.83 5.73
C GLY A 57 6.58 -19.00 6.86
N GLY A 58 6.10 -17.81 6.54
CA GLY A 58 5.26 -17.04 7.47
C GLY A 58 4.91 -15.66 6.95
N ALA A 59 5.93 -14.80 6.82
CA ALA A 59 5.79 -13.43 6.36
C ALA A 59 6.58 -13.18 5.07
N VAL A 60 6.00 -12.37 4.18
CA VAL A 60 6.62 -11.98 2.89
C VAL A 60 7.41 -10.68 3.01
N GLY A 61 6.97 -9.83 3.93
CA GLY A 61 7.43 -8.47 4.03
C GLY A 61 6.67 -7.73 5.11
N PHE A 62 6.76 -6.42 5.04
CA PHE A 62 6.09 -5.52 5.96
C PHE A 62 5.70 -4.22 5.26
N THR A 63 4.77 -3.51 5.90
CA THR A 63 4.39 -2.16 5.47
C THR A 63 4.77 -1.11 6.50
N ILE A 64 4.86 0.13 6.04
CA ILE A 64 4.94 1.33 6.86
C ILE A 64 3.77 2.22 6.49
N ASP A 65 2.90 2.53 7.44
CA ASP A 65 1.80 3.48 7.24
C ASP A 65 2.34 4.90 7.04
N LYS A 66 1.91 5.58 5.96
CA LYS A 66 2.42 6.92 5.59
C LYS A 66 2.01 8.02 6.58
N LYS A 67 0.96 7.81 7.37
CA LYS A 67 0.41 8.79 8.29
C LYS A 67 0.89 8.55 9.72
N THR A 68 0.91 7.30 10.17
CA THR A 68 1.24 6.94 11.55
C THR A 68 2.67 6.45 11.72
N PHE A 69 3.35 6.11 10.62
CA PHE A 69 4.69 5.50 10.59
C PHE A 69 4.75 4.14 11.31
N GLN A 70 3.60 3.51 11.57
CA GLN A 70 3.54 2.19 12.19
C GLN A 70 3.93 1.11 11.17
N THR A 71 4.61 0.09 11.68
CA THR A 71 5.07 -1.07 10.90
C THR A 71 4.17 -2.26 11.15
N GLU A 72 3.87 -3.01 10.09
CA GLU A 72 3.02 -4.19 10.15
C GLU A 72 3.58 -5.28 9.23
N VAL A 73 3.76 -6.48 9.77
CA VAL A 73 4.20 -7.65 9.00
C VAL A 73 3.03 -8.19 8.18
N LEU A 74 3.31 -8.61 6.94
CA LEU A 74 2.31 -9.17 6.05
C LEU A 74 2.64 -10.62 5.67
N SER A 75 1.62 -11.45 5.64
CA SER A 75 1.58 -12.71 4.89
C SER A 75 1.30 -12.47 3.41
N HIS A 76 1.46 -13.51 2.58
CA HIS A 76 1.08 -13.46 1.16
C HIS A 76 -0.40 -13.07 0.95
N GLY A 77 -1.29 -13.59 1.80
CA GLY A 77 -2.72 -13.32 1.70
C GLY A 77 -3.07 -11.87 2.01
N GLU A 78 -2.38 -11.27 2.99
CA GLU A 78 -2.58 -9.86 3.35
C GLU A 78 -1.98 -8.93 2.31
N LEU A 79 -0.83 -9.28 1.71
CA LEU A 79 -0.29 -8.55 0.56
C LEU A 79 -1.28 -8.55 -0.62
N GLY A 80 -1.90 -9.71 -0.93
CA GLY A 80 -2.91 -9.79 -1.99
C GLY A 80 -4.16 -8.95 -1.70
N LYS A 81 -4.58 -8.84 -0.44
CA LYS A 81 -5.66 -7.92 -0.05
C LYS A 81 -5.26 -6.46 -0.26
N LEU A 82 -4.06 -6.08 0.14
CA LEU A 82 -3.54 -4.73 -0.05
C LEU A 82 -3.45 -4.35 -1.54
N ASP A 83 -3.04 -5.29 -2.41
CA ASP A 83 -3.06 -5.09 -3.86
C ASP A 83 -4.47 -4.87 -4.41
N THR A 84 -5.46 -5.61 -3.90
CA THR A 84 -6.86 -5.46 -4.30
C THR A 84 -7.41 -4.11 -3.87
N GLU A 85 -7.15 -3.70 -2.63
CA GLU A 85 -7.57 -2.39 -2.11
C GLU A 85 -6.96 -1.23 -2.90
N GLU A 86 -5.68 -1.31 -3.26
CA GLU A 86 -5.02 -0.31 -4.09
C GLU A 86 -5.62 -0.23 -5.50
N GLN A 87 -5.97 -1.37 -6.08
CA GLN A 87 -6.66 -1.40 -7.36
C GLN A 87 -8.03 -0.72 -7.25
N GLU A 88 -8.82 -1.04 -6.23
CA GLU A 88 -10.13 -0.42 -6.01
C GLU A 88 -10.05 1.10 -5.82
N ILE A 89 -9.02 1.59 -5.11
CA ILE A 89 -8.76 3.03 -4.93
C ILE A 89 -8.48 3.70 -6.27
N ASN A 90 -7.58 3.11 -7.08
CA ASN A 90 -7.20 3.66 -8.37
C ASN A 90 -8.37 3.64 -9.36
N GLU A 91 -9.12 2.55 -9.43
CA GLU A 91 -10.34 2.47 -10.26
C GLU A 91 -11.38 3.50 -9.83
N THR A 92 -11.57 3.69 -8.52
CA THR A 92 -12.49 4.71 -7.99
C THR A 92 -12.02 6.11 -8.38
N TYR A 93 -10.73 6.40 -8.25
CA TYR A 93 -10.15 7.68 -8.65
C TYR A 93 -10.37 7.96 -10.15
N ASP A 94 -10.07 6.99 -11.01
CA ASP A 94 -10.23 7.13 -12.46
C ASP A 94 -11.70 7.32 -12.86
N ASN A 95 -12.62 6.60 -12.22
CA ASN A 95 -14.06 6.79 -12.40
C ASN A 95 -14.49 8.21 -12.01
N LEU A 96 -14.02 8.72 -10.88
CA LEU A 96 -14.36 10.08 -10.46
C LEU A 96 -13.72 11.15 -11.36
N LEU A 97 -12.50 10.92 -11.85
CA LEU A 97 -11.83 11.79 -12.81
C LEU A 97 -12.58 11.84 -14.15
N SER A 98 -13.07 10.70 -14.64
CA SER A 98 -13.89 10.66 -15.86
C SER A 98 -15.19 11.46 -15.70
N VAL A 99 -15.85 11.37 -14.53
CA VAL A 99 -17.04 12.17 -14.22
C VAL A 99 -16.72 13.66 -14.19
N LYS A 100 -15.59 14.04 -13.58
CA LYS A 100 -15.11 15.43 -13.56
C LYS A 100 -14.89 15.96 -14.97
N ASN A 101 -14.30 15.15 -15.85
CA ASN A 101 -14.02 15.52 -17.24
C ASN A 101 -15.25 15.43 -18.16
N GLY A 102 -16.41 15.03 -17.63
CA GLY A 102 -17.67 14.97 -18.36
C GLY A 102 -17.87 13.71 -19.23
N SER A 103 -16.90 12.79 -19.27
CA SER A 103 -17.00 11.52 -20.02
C SER A 103 -17.58 10.37 -19.19
N GLY A 104 -17.57 10.49 -17.86
CA GLY A 104 -18.00 9.45 -16.92
C GLY A 104 -19.42 9.59 -16.38
N SER A 105 -19.96 8.49 -15.89
CA SER A 105 -21.26 8.41 -15.21
C SER A 105 -21.10 8.02 -13.73
N LEU A 106 -22.04 8.45 -12.88
CA LEU A 106 -22.13 8.07 -11.47
C LEU A 106 -23.10 6.90 -11.21
N SER A 107 -23.49 6.16 -12.26
CA SER A 107 -24.38 5.00 -12.15
C SER A 107 -23.86 3.94 -11.18
N TRP A 108 -22.54 3.73 -11.12
CA TRP A 108 -21.90 2.81 -10.19
C TRP A 108 -22.11 3.21 -8.72
N LEU A 109 -22.06 4.51 -8.38
CA LEU A 109 -22.38 5.01 -7.03
C LEU A 109 -23.85 4.81 -6.71
N LYS A 110 -24.73 5.04 -7.69
CA LYS A 110 -26.17 4.83 -7.54
C LYS A 110 -26.46 3.39 -7.12
N THR A 111 -25.87 2.42 -7.81
CA THR A 111 -26.07 0.99 -7.54
C THR A 111 -25.42 0.56 -6.22
N LYS A 112 -24.17 0.98 -5.97
CA LYS A 112 -23.40 0.53 -4.79
C LYS A 112 -23.95 1.08 -3.46
N PHE A 113 -24.47 2.30 -3.46
CA PHE A 113 -24.92 2.99 -2.24
C PHE A 113 -26.42 3.32 -2.22
N ASN A 114 -27.19 2.81 -3.20
CA ASN A 114 -28.62 3.05 -3.36
C ASN A 114 -29.02 4.54 -3.27
N LEU A 115 -28.30 5.40 -4.00
CA LEU A 115 -28.48 6.86 -3.93
C LEU A 115 -29.64 7.35 -4.80
N ASP A 116 -30.40 8.32 -4.28
CA ASP A 116 -31.40 9.04 -5.07
C ASP A 116 -30.76 10.04 -6.05
N SER A 117 -31.54 10.50 -7.03
CA SER A 117 -31.09 11.42 -8.09
C SER A 117 -30.62 12.78 -7.57
N LYS A 118 -31.19 13.29 -6.47
CA LYS A 118 -30.82 14.58 -5.88
C LYS A 118 -29.45 14.46 -5.19
N SER A 119 -29.25 13.39 -4.44
CA SER A 119 -27.98 13.04 -3.81
C SER A 119 -26.86 12.86 -4.84
N LEU A 120 -27.14 12.16 -5.95
CA LEU A 120 -26.18 12.02 -7.06
C LEU A 120 -25.81 13.34 -7.73
N LEU A 121 -26.78 14.25 -7.90
CA LEU A 121 -26.53 15.56 -8.50
C LEU A 121 -25.62 16.41 -7.60
N GLU A 122 -25.83 16.38 -6.29
CA GLU A 122 -24.98 17.10 -5.32
C GLU A 122 -23.56 16.54 -5.29
N ILE A 123 -23.40 15.22 -5.36
CA ILE A 123 -22.08 14.57 -5.50
C ILE A 123 -21.40 15.03 -6.80
N LYS A 124 -22.10 15.00 -7.93
CA LYS A 124 -21.56 15.44 -9.24
C LYS A 124 -21.05 16.87 -9.18
N LYS A 125 -21.83 17.80 -8.60
CA LYS A 125 -21.43 19.20 -8.44
C LYS A 125 -20.16 19.34 -7.60
N LYS A 126 -20.03 18.57 -6.52
CA LYS A 126 -18.83 18.59 -5.66
C LYS A 126 -17.58 18.08 -6.39
N ILE A 127 -17.71 16.99 -7.14
CA ILE A 127 -16.61 16.40 -7.94
C ILE A 127 -16.06 17.42 -8.94
N ILE A 128 -16.95 18.07 -9.71
CA ILE A 128 -16.56 19.04 -10.76
C ILE A 128 -15.84 20.25 -10.17
N LYS A 129 -16.25 20.71 -8.97
CA LYS A 129 -15.68 21.89 -8.31
C LYS A 129 -14.34 21.64 -7.61
N GLN A 130 -13.95 20.38 -7.39
CA GLN A 130 -12.73 20.05 -6.67
C GLN A 130 -11.48 20.13 -7.56
N THR A 131 -10.36 20.50 -6.94
CA THR A 131 -9.00 20.33 -7.50
C THR A 131 -8.49 18.96 -7.08
N TRP A 132 -8.08 18.12 -8.04
CA TRP A 132 -7.72 16.72 -7.78
C TRP A 132 -6.21 16.58 -7.96
N ILE A 133 -5.56 15.98 -6.96
CA ILE A 133 -4.15 15.60 -7.04
C ILE A 133 -4.14 14.11 -7.37
N LYS A 134 -3.27 13.72 -8.30
CA LYS A 134 -3.11 12.32 -8.69
C LYS A 134 -2.74 11.49 -7.47
N VAL A 135 -3.51 10.43 -7.22
CA VAL A 135 -3.10 9.39 -6.28
C VAL A 135 -1.90 8.68 -6.92
N LYS A 136 -0.79 8.58 -6.17
CA LYS A 136 0.45 7.96 -6.61
C LYS A 136 0.59 6.60 -5.96
#